data_AF-A0A6I2R705-F1
#
_entry.id   AF-A0A6I2R705-F1
#
_cell.length_a   1.000
_cell.length_b   1.000
_cell.length_c   1.000
_cell.angle_alpha   90.00
_cell.angle_beta   90.00
_cell.angle_gamma   90.00
#
_symmetry.space_group_name_H-M   'P 1'
#
loop_
_entity.id
_entity.type
_entity.pdbx_description
1 polymer ?
#
loop_
_entity_poly.entity_id
_entity_poly.type
_entity_poly.pdbx_seq_one_letter_code
_entity_poly.pdbx_strand_id
1 'polypeptide(L)'
;MELYITGDTHGDFSRFRPESFYEQERLTKEDVILVAGDFGGVWYGDSRDDAGLNFLDSRPFTTAFVSGNHENYDALAAYPQAEWHGGRVRTIRPSVLMLERG
;
A
#
# COMPACT_ATOMS: atom_id res chain seq x y z
N MET A 1 -8.68 12.52 -9.33
CA MET A 1 -7.44 12.04 -8.71
C MET A 1 -7.04 12.97 -7.59
N GLU A 2 -7.17 12.47 -6.38
CA GLU A 2 -6.63 13.04 -5.16
C GLU A 2 -5.42 12.24 -4.68
N LEU A 3 -4.53 12.90 -3.95
CA LEU A 3 -3.35 12.30 -3.36
C LEU A 3 -3.26 12.68 -1.88
N TYR A 4 -3.23 11.68 -1.01
CA TYR A 4 -2.91 11.84 0.41
C TYR A 4 -1.61 11.12 0.70
N ILE A 5 -0.86 11.62 1.67
CA ILE A 5 0.48 11.10 1.98
C ILE A 5 0.59 10.85 3.47
N THR A 6 1.17 9.70 3.82
CA THR A 6 1.55 9.33 5.18
C THR A 6 2.86 8.51 5.12
N GLY A 7 3.33 7.99 6.24
CA GLY A 7 4.50 7.12 6.35
C GLY A 7 4.42 6.32 7.64
N ASP A 8 5.35 5.40 7.87
CA ASP A 8 5.54 4.74 9.17
C ASP A 8 4.25 4.05 9.64
N THR A 9 3.65 3.23 8.77
CA THR A 9 2.49 2.42 9.15
C THR A 9 2.90 1.21 9.96
N HIS A 10 4.10 0.64 9.74
CA HIS A 10 4.61 -0.54 10.45
C HIS A 10 3.58 -1.68 10.52
N GLY A 11 2.79 -1.87 9.45
CA GLY A 11 1.71 -2.86 9.40
C GLY A 11 0.41 -2.47 10.14
N ASP A 12 0.38 -1.36 10.89
CA ASP A 12 -0.84 -0.83 11.49
C ASP A 12 -1.58 0.11 10.52
N PHE A 13 -2.66 -0.43 9.96
CA PHE A 13 -3.54 0.27 9.01
C PHE A 13 -4.78 0.88 9.66
N SER A 14 -4.84 0.95 10.99
CA SER A 14 -5.97 1.54 11.73
C SER A 14 -6.30 2.97 11.31
N ARG A 15 -5.30 3.76 10.91
CA ARG A 15 -5.49 5.14 10.42
C ARG A 15 -6.33 5.24 9.15
N PHE A 16 -6.45 4.16 8.38
CA PHE A 16 -7.27 4.13 7.16
C PHE A 16 -8.69 3.64 7.42
N ARG A 17 -9.08 3.43 8.69
CA ARG A 17 -10.48 3.17 9.02
C ARG A 17 -11.33 4.43 8.82
N PRO A 18 -12.61 4.32 8.43
CA PRO A 18 -13.50 5.47 8.21
C PRO A 18 -13.57 6.45 9.39
N GLU A 19 -13.44 5.95 10.62
CA GLU A 19 -13.46 6.77 11.83
C GLU A 19 -12.21 7.64 12.00
N SER A 20 -11.08 7.25 11.38
CA SER A 20 -9.79 7.96 11.45
C SER A 20 -9.49 8.78 10.21
N PHE A 21 -10.02 8.38 9.05
CA PHE A 21 -9.82 9.04 7.77
C PHE A 21 -11.16 9.17 7.05
N TYR A 22 -11.95 10.16 7.42
CA TYR A 22 -13.31 10.34 6.90
C TYR A 22 -13.33 10.74 5.41
N GLU A 23 -12.30 11.44 4.95
CA GLU A 23 -12.18 11.90 3.56
C GLU A 23 -12.18 10.75 2.56
N GLN A 24 -11.94 9.50 2.99
CA GLN A 24 -12.01 8.34 2.11
C GLN A 24 -13.41 8.03 1.56
N GLU A 25 -14.48 8.54 2.18
CA GLU A 25 -15.87 8.30 1.78
C GLU A 25 -16.18 8.82 0.35
N ARG A 26 -15.38 9.76 -0.15
CA ARG A 26 -15.50 10.33 -1.51
C ARG A 26 -14.43 9.86 -2.48
N LEU A 27 -13.52 8.99 -2.04
CA LEU A 27 -12.41 8.49 -2.86
C LEU A 27 -12.85 7.30 -3.71
N THR A 28 -12.06 7.03 -4.73
CA THR A 28 -12.23 5.93 -5.68
C THR A 28 -10.87 5.30 -5.98
N LYS A 29 -10.83 4.18 -6.71
CA LYS A 29 -9.58 3.48 -7.05
C LYS A 29 -8.66 4.31 -7.95
N GLU A 30 -9.16 5.42 -8.50
CA GLU A 30 -8.37 6.42 -9.23
C GLU A 30 -7.62 7.39 -8.29
N ASP A 31 -7.97 7.43 -7.01
CA ASP A 31 -7.32 8.26 -5.99
C ASP A 31 -6.29 7.45 -5.20
N VAL A 32 -5.25 8.13 -4.73
CA VAL A 32 -4.04 7.48 -4.19
C VAL A 32 -3.80 7.91 -2.76
N ILE A 33 -3.55 6.92 -1.90
CA ILE A 33 -2.93 7.11 -0.61
C ILE A 33 -1.50 6.59 -0.69
N LEU A 34 -0.53 7.49 -0.57
CA LEU A 34 0.89 7.18 -0.63
C LEU A 34 1.47 6.98 0.77
N VAL A 35 2.01 5.80 1.05
CA VAL A 35 2.84 5.53 2.24
C VAL A 35 4.31 5.70 1.86
N ALA A 36 4.93 6.77 2.35
CA ALA A 36 6.26 7.24 1.97
C ALA A 36 7.42 6.56 2.72
N GLY A 37 7.24 5.29 3.11
CA GLY A 37 8.23 4.52 3.86
C GLY A 37 7.61 3.75 5.03
N ASP A 38 8.32 2.72 5.49
CA ASP A 38 8.00 1.88 6.64
C ASP A 38 6.54 1.37 6.61
N PHE A 39 6.20 0.74 5.47
CA PHE A 39 4.89 0.20 5.19
C PHE A 39 4.55 -0.97 6.13
N GLY A 40 5.43 -1.96 6.25
CA GLY A 40 5.28 -3.10 7.16
C GLY A 40 4.11 -4.05 6.87
N GLY A 41 3.37 -3.88 5.77
CA GLY A 41 2.25 -4.74 5.40
C GLY A 41 2.64 -6.04 4.69
N VAL A 42 3.89 -6.16 4.25
CA VAL A 42 4.47 -7.38 3.67
C VAL A 42 5.66 -7.75 4.53
N TRP A 43 5.45 -8.65 5.50
CA TRP A 43 6.49 -9.03 6.46
C TRP A 43 6.79 -10.52 6.40
N TYR A 44 5.77 -11.35 6.32
CA TYR A 44 5.93 -12.80 6.28
C TYR A 44 6.03 -13.34 4.85
N GLY A 45 5.42 -12.65 3.88
CA GLY A 45 5.38 -13.10 2.49
C GLY A 45 4.40 -14.26 2.25
N ASP A 46 3.48 -14.49 3.19
CA ASP A 46 2.44 -15.52 3.12
C ASP A 46 1.13 -15.03 3.74
N SER A 47 0.19 -15.95 3.97
CA SER A 47 -1.17 -15.64 4.42
C SER A 47 -1.26 -14.90 5.76
N ARG A 48 -0.18 -14.82 6.54
CA ARG A 48 -0.13 -14.01 7.75
C ARG A 48 -0.28 -12.51 7.46
N ASP A 49 0.11 -12.06 6.27
CA ASP A 49 -0.02 -10.67 5.83
C ASP A 49 -1.45 -10.36 5.30
N ASP A 50 -2.26 -11.38 5.01
CA ASP A 50 -3.51 -11.25 4.27
C ASP A 50 -4.51 -10.31 4.94
N ALA A 51 -4.64 -10.33 6.27
CA ALA A 51 -5.64 -9.52 6.96
C ALA A 51 -5.43 -8.01 6.72
N GLY A 52 -4.19 -7.55 6.82
CA GLY A 52 -3.84 -6.14 6.57
C GLY A 52 -3.93 -5.77 5.09
N LEU A 53 -3.40 -6.63 4.21
CA LEU A 53 -3.41 -6.38 2.77
C LEU A 53 -4.82 -6.40 2.18
N ASN A 54 -5.68 -7.32 2.62
CA ASN A 54 -7.07 -7.39 2.17
C ASN A 54 -7.89 -6.22 2.73
N PHE A 55 -7.60 -5.75 3.95
CA PHE A 55 -8.19 -4.53 4.48
C PHE A 55 -7.87 -3.33 3.58
N LEU A 56 -6.59 -3.13 3.22
CA LEU A 56 -6.18 -2.05 2.31
C LEU A 56 -6.83 -2.19 0.93
N ASP A 57 -6.85 -3.40 0.37
CA ASP A 57 -7.42 -3.65 -0.95
C ASP A 57 -8.94 -3.42 -0.98
N SER A 58 -9.61 -3.62 0.15
CA SER A 58 -11.05 -3.33 0.31
C SER A 58 -11.39 -1.84 0.38
N ARG A 59 -10.40 -0.96 0.63
CA ARG A 59 -10.64 0.49 0.74
C ARG A 59 -11.05 1.07 -0.61
N PRO A 60 -11.79 2.18 -0.67
CA PRO A 60 -12.27 2.71 -1.95
C PRO A 60 -11.15 3.28 -2.82
N PHE A 61 -9.95 3.51 -2.27
CA PHE A 61 -8.78 4.09 -2.94
C PHE A 61 -7.69 3.06 -3.27
N THR A 62 -6.69 3.49 -4.04
CA THR A 62 -5.45 2.73 -4.27
C THR A 62 -4.42 3.11 -3.20
N THR A 63 -3.83 2.11 -2.54
CA THR A 63 -2.69 2.31 -1.63
C THR A 63 -1.40 2.09 -2.42
N ALA A 64 -0.58 3.15 -2.55
CA ALA A 64 0.76 3.04 -3.10
C ALA A 64 1.79 3.21 -1.97
N PHE A 65 2.95 2.56 -2.05
CA PHE A 65 4.00 2.78 -1.06
C PHE A 65 5.41 2.70 -1.66
N VAL A 66 6.35 3.42 -1.06
CA VAL A 66 7.78 3.25 -1.30
C VAL A 66 8.37 2.50 -0.12
N SER A 67 9.31 1.58 -0.36
CA SER A 67 9.97 0.87 0.75
C SER A 67 10.80 1.81 1.61
N GLY A 68 10.59 1.77 2.93
CA GLY A 68 11.46 2.40 3.90
C GLY A 68 12.60 1.47 4.32
N ASN A 69 13.24 1.72 5.47
CA ASN A 69 14.20 0.78 6.05
C ASN A 69 13.50 -0.36 6.81
N HIS A 70 12.27 -0.13 7.23
CA HIS A 70 11.35 -0.97 8.00
C HIS A 70 10.84 -2.27 7.37
N GLU A 71 11.49 -2.87 6.37
CA GLU A 71 10.80 -3.79 5.44
C GLU A 71 11.46 -5.17 5.27
N ASN A 72 10.65 -6.17 4.91
CA ASN A 72 11.16 -7.45 4.41
C ASN A 72 11.35 -7.40 2.89
N TYR A 73 12.57 -7.03 2.48
CA TYR A 73 12.94 -6.88 1.06
C TYR A 73 12.84 -8.18 0.26
N ASP A 74 13.16 -9.33 0.87
CA ASP A 74 13.09 -10.63 0.19
C ASP A 74 11.65 -11.01 -0.13
N ALA A 75 10.73 -10.78 0.82
CA ALA A 75 9.30 -10.99 0.59
C ALA A 75 8.75 -10.03 -0.48
N LEU A 76 9.12 -8.75 -0.43
CA LEU A 76 8.71 -7.77 -1.44
C LEU A 76 9.22 -8.13 -2.84
N ALA A 77 10.46 -8.63 -2.95
CA ALA A 77 11.08 -9.00 -4.21
C ALA A 77 10.40 -10.20 -4.91
N ALA A 78 9.59 -10.98 -4.19
CA ALA A 78 8.84 -12.11 -4.75
C ALA A 78 7.56 -11.68 -5.51
N TYR A 79 7.05 -10.48 -5.26
CA TYR A 79 5.81 -10.01 -5.90
C TYR A 79 6.04 -9.60 -7.36
N PRO A 80 5.06 -9.86 -8.26
CA PRO A 80 5.22 -9.60 -9.68
C PRO A 80 5.36 -8.11 -9.97
N GLN A 81 6.23 -7.78 -10.93
CA GLN A 81 6.39 -6.44 -11.45
C GLN A 81 5.33 -6.11 -12.49
N ALA A 82 4.92 -4.85 -12.55
CA ALA A 82 4.01 -4.30 -13.54
C ALA A 82 4.36 -2.84 -13.85
N GLU A 83 3.75 -2.30 -14.90
CA GLU A 83 3.77 -0.86 -15.19
C GLU A 83 2.48 -0.23 -14.67
N TRP A 84 2.59 0.92 -14.02
CA TRP A 84 1.46 1.70 -13.52
C TRP A 84 1.77 3.19 -13.62
N HIS A 85 0.89 3.94 -14.32
CA HIS A 85 1.10 5.36 -14.66
C HIS A 85 2.50 5.69 -15.24
N GLY A 86 3.06 4.81 -16.06
CA GLY A 86 4.38 4.99 -16.68
C GLY A 86 5.57 4.71 -15.75
N GLY A 87 5.33 4.30 -14.50
CA GLY A 87 6.34 3.84 -13.55
C GLY A 87 6.30 2.34 -13.32
N ARG A 88 7.39 1.78 -12.79
CA ARG A 88 7.45 0.37 -12.38
C ARG A 88 6.90 0.20 -10.98
N VAL A 89 6.08 -0.83 -10.79
CA VAL A 89 5.52 -1.20 -9.50
C VAL A 89 5.65 -2.70 -9.26
N ARG A 90 5.50 -3.12 -8.00
CA ARG A 90 5.16 -4.51 -7.66
C ARG A 90 3.72 -4.57 -7.18
N THR A 91 2.96 -5.49 -7.75
CA THR A 91 1.54 -5.65 -7.42
C THR A 91 1.40 -6.57 -6.21
N ILE A 92 1.20 -5.97 -5.04
CA ILE A 92 0.98 -6.73 -3.79
C ILE A 92 -0.45 -7.27 -3.73
N ARG A 93 -1.40 -6.41 -4.12
CA ARG A 93 -2.83 -6.70 -4.36
C ARG A 93 -3.31 -5.84 -5.54
N PRO A 94 -4.50 -6.08 -6.12
CA PRO A 94 -5.02 -5.28 -7.23
C PRO A 94 -4.95 -3.75 -7.02
N SER A 95 -5.12 -3.28 -5.79
CA SER A 95 -5.05 -1.86 -5.42
C SER A 95 -4.06 -1.53 -4.30
N VAL A 96 -3.10 -2.42 -4.06
CA VAL A 96 -1.97 -2.19 -3.13
C VAL A 96 -0.68 -2.39 -3.91
N LEU A 97 0.03 -1.29 -4.16
CA LEU A 97 1.15 -1.23 -5.10
C LEU A 97 2.41 -0.74 -4.39
N MET A 98 3.51 -1.47 -4.55
CA MET A 98 4.83 -0.97 -4.19
C MET A 98 5.40 -0.22 -5.39
N LEU A 99 5.72 1.06 -5.23
CA LEU A 99 6.44 1.84 -6.23
C LEU A 99 7.92 1.43 -6.21
N GLU A 100 8.46 1.01 -7.36
CA GLU A 100 9.89 0.71 -7.45
C GLU A 100 10.69 2.01 -7.57
N ARG A 101 11.82 2.07 -6.86
CA ARG A 101 12.80 3.15 -7.03
C ARG A 101 13.63 2.86 -8.28
N GLY A 102 13.83 3.89 -9.12
CA GLY A 102 14.66 3.84 -10.33
C GLY A 102 16.15 3.86 -10.02
#